data_AF-A0A2M9JTJ7-F1
#
_entry.id   AF-A0A2M9JTJ7-F1
#
_cell.length_a   1.000
_cell.length_b   1.000
_cell.length_c   1.000
_cell.angle_alpha   90.00
_cell.angle_beta   90.00
_cell.angle_gamma   90.00
#
_symmetry.space_group_name_H-M   'P 1'
#
loop_
_entity.id
_entity.type
_entity.pdbx_description
1 polymer ?
#
loop_
_entity_poly.entity_id
_entity_poly.type
_entity_poly.pdbx_seq_one_letter_code
_entity_poly.pdbx_strand_id
1 'polypeptide(L)'
;MAATESARRLLPGHSQRRRAAGIVLAALVTLTMGGCGSTDKAEQESSPSRQTSKAPSSKAPSSKAPSSKAPSPRPSSAQPSVSAADGRDVGACADGNCEIAVTGPVTFRFKGPTGPATLSVTEVGPNKVEYTIKSGNSQSQGGASGPGQSCITVLRSNGSGNSCGGQGDAARPSPQPDAVLIQAVTNENGTAILRIVSD
;
A
#
# COMPACT_ATOMS: atom_id res chain seq x y z
N MET A 1 -34.78 56.78 -30.13
CA MET A 1 -35.42 55.90 -29.13
C MET A 1 -34.47 55.77 -27.95
N ALA A 2 -35.00 55.93 -26.74
CA ALA A 2 -34.29 56.37 -25.53
C ALA A 2 -33.36 55.32 -24.90
N ALA A 3 -32.34 55.83 -24.22
CA ALA A 3 -31.46 55.11 -23.30
C ALA A 3 -32.15 54.84 -21.96
N THR A 4 -31.81 53.74 -21.30
CA THR A 4 -31.87 53.62 -19.83
C THR A 4 -30.78 52.69 -19.30
N GLU A 5 -29.84 53.35 -18.63
CA GLU A 5 -28.90 52.88 -17.63
C GLU A 5 -29.63 52.56 -16.30
N SER A 6 -29.13 51.60 -15.51
CA SER A 6 -29.28 51.43 -14.04
C SER A 6 -29.48 49.96 -13.67
N ALA A 7 -28.95 49.40 -12.58
CA ALA A 7 -28.01 49.86 -11.58
C ALA A 7 -27.58 48.63 -10.75
N ARG A 8 -26.39 48.76 -10.17
CA ARG A 8 -25.79 47.89 -9.16
C ARG A 8 -26.75 47.56 -8.02
N ARG A 9 -26.72 46.32 -7.53
CA ARG A 9 -26.91 46.02 -6.10
C ARG A 9 -25.84 45.05 -5.62
N LEU A 10 -24.79 45.63 -5.06
CA LEU A 10 -24.04 45.05 -3.95
C LEU A 10 -24.95 45.10 -2.72
N LEU A 11 -25.08 43.98 -2.00
CA LEU A 11 -25.39 44.02 -0.57
C LEU A 11 -24.44 43.10 0.20
N PRO A 12 -23.69 43.65 1.17
CA PRO A 12 -23.00 42.90 2.20
C PRO A 12 -23.96 42.57 3.36
N GLY A 13 -23.67 41.52 4.11
CA GLY A 13 -24.47 41.10 5.26
C GLY A 13 -23.69 40.29 6.29
N HIS A 14 -22.65 40.89 6.88
CA HIS A 14 -22.19 40.52 8.22
C HIS A 14 -23.31 40.90 9.21
N SER A 15 -23.71 39.99 10.11
CA SER A 15 -23.89 40.30 11.54
C SER A 15 -24.37 39.10 12.36
N GLN A 16 -23.54 38.74 13.33
CA GLN A 16 -23.82 37.97 14.53
C GLN A 16 -25.12 38.37 15.24
N ARG A 17 -25.83 37.39 15.84
CA ARG A 17 -26.38 37.45 17.22
C ARG A 17 -26.45 36.01 17.76
N ARG A 18 -25.54 35.55 18.62
CA ARG A 18 -25.54 35.66 20.10
C ARG A 18 -26.87 35.25 20.75
N ARG A 19 -26.87 34.11 21.45
CA ARG A 19 -27.23 33.91 22.89
C ARG A 19 -26.56 32.61 23.37
N ALA A 20 -25.52 32.71 24.20
CA ALA A 20 -25.55 32.66 25.67
C ALA A 20 -25.54 31.19 26.16
N ALA A 21 -24.38 30.69 26.59
CA ALA A 21 -23.87 30.74 27.97
C ALA A 21 -24.34 29.50 28.78
N GLY A 22 -23.39 28.60 29.04
CA GLY A 22 -23.53 27.47 29.96
C GLY A 22 -22.14 27.02 30.39
N ILE A 23 -21.69 27.54 31.52
CA ILE A 23 -20.47 27.16 32.24
C ILE A 23 -20.59 25.70 32.67
N VAL A 24 -19.61 24.85 32.34
CA VAL A 24 -19.33 23.66 33.15
C VAL A 24 -17.81 23.53 33.30
N LEU A 25 -17.32 24.06 34.43
CA LEU A 25 -16.05 23.67 35.01
C LEU A 25 -16.29 22.33 35.73
N ALA A 26 -15.60 21.28 35.31
CA ALA A 26 -15.28 20.15 36.18
C ALA A 26 -14.00 19.47 35.65
N ALA A 27 -12.89 19.79 36.30
CA ALA A 27 -11.64 19.06 36.17
C ALA A 27 -11.78 17.67 36.81
N LEU A 28 -11.27 16.64 36.15
CA LEU A 28 -10.84 15.41 36.81
C LEU A 28 -9.72 14.75 35.99
N VAL A 29 -8.53 14.83 36.58
CA VAL A 29 -7.28 14.21 36.18
C VAL A 29 -7.36 12.71 36.46
N THR A 30 -7.04 11.86 35.49
CA THR A 30 -6.57 10.49 35.76
C THR A 30 -5.36 10.18 34.88
N LEU A 31 -4.20 10.06 35.51
CA LEU A 31 -2.98 9.51 34.91
C LEU A 31 -3.12 8.00 34.84
N THR A 32 -2.93 7.41 33.66
CA THR A 32 -2.70 5.96 33.53
C THR A 32 -1.28 5.74 33.02
N MET A 33 -0.40 5.37 33.96
CA MET A 33 0.92 4.82 33.67
C MET A 33 0.74 3.38 33.18
N GLY A 34 0.96 3.13 31.89
CA GLY A 34 1.10 1.80 31.31
C GLY A 34 2.57 1.37 31.31
N GLY A 35 2.92 0.43 32.18
CA GLY A 35 4.29 -0.02 32.42
C GLY A 35 4.86 -0.93 31.33
N CYS A 36 6.17 -0.77 31.12
CA CYS A 36 7.05 -1.69 30.42
C CYS A 36 7.42 -2.82 31.39
N GLY A 37 7.22 -4.09 30.98
CA GLY A 37 7.54 -5.26 31.78
C GLY A 37 8.32 -6.28 30.97
N SER A 38 9.65 -6.20 31.04
CA SER A 38 10.58 -7.29 30.71
C SER A 38 10.73 -8.16 31.95
N THR A 39 10.51 -9.48 31.82
CA THR A 39 10.92 -10.43 32.86
C THR A 39 11.40 -11.73 32.22
N ASP A 40 12.72 -11.87 32.14
CA ASP A 40 13.42 -13.14 31.99
C ASP A 40 13.17 -14.03 33.21
N LYS A 41 12.85 -15.31 32.99
CA LYS A 41 12.90 -16.36 34.02
C LYS A 41 13.62 -17.57 33.46
N ALA A 42 14.88 -17.70 33.87
CA ALA A 42 15.65 -18.92 33.84
C ALA A 42 15.67 -19.52 35.26
N GLU A 43 15.22 -20.77 35.39
CA GLU A 43 15.53 -21.68 36.52
C GLU A 43 15.59 -23.09 35.88
N GLN A 44 16.79 -23.70 35.76
CA GLN A 44 17.44 -24.60 36.74
C GLN A 44 16.62 -25.87 37.01
N GLU A 45 17.10 -27.02 36.55
CA GLU A 45 17.75 -28.10 37.33
C GLU A 45 18.08 -29.25 36.35
N SER A 46 19.04 -30.17 36.49
CA SER A 46 20.04 -30.52 37.50
C SER A 46 21.01 -31.54 36.85
N SER A 47 22.33 -31.34 37.02
CA SER A 47 23.46 -32.27 37.32
C SER A 47 23.48 -33.77 36.86
N PRO A 48 24.60 -34.52 37.05
CA PRO A 48 25.99 -34.32 36.62
C PRO A 48 26.64 -35.63 36.05
N SER A 49 27.79 -35.57 35.36
CA SER A 49 28.98 -36.43 35.58
C SER A 49 30.02 -36.40 34.46
N ARG A 50 31.25 -36.01 34.84
CA ARG A 50 32.57 -36.59 34.56
C ARG A 50 32.78 -37.35 33.23
N GLN A 51 33.78 -36.93 32.45
CA GLN A 51 35.06 -37.67 32.30
C GLN A 51 35.95 -37.09 31.18
N THR A 52 37.10 -36.54 31.61
CA THR A 52 38.46 -36.75 31.10
C THR A 52 38.73 -36.99 29.60
N SER A 53 39.55 -36.08 29.08
CA SER A 53 40.83 -36.34 28.38
C SER A 53 40.80 -37.00 26.99
N LYS A 54 41.21 -36.24 25.96
CA LYS A 54 42.47 -36.42 25.20
C LYS A 54 42.46 -35.61 23.90
N ALA A 55 43.42 -34.70 23.75
CA ALA A 55 44.00 -34.38 22.44
C ALA A 55 44.90 -35.56 22.01
N PRO A 56 45.06 -35.83 20.70
CA PRO A 56 46.17 -35.18 19.97
C PRO A 56 45.90 -34.91 18.48
N SER A 57 46.90 -34.27 17.89
CA SER A 57 46.99 -33.65 16.56
C SER A 57 46.92 -34.55 15.32
N SER A 58 46.72 -33.84 14.20
CA SER A 58 47.37 -34.02 12.87
C SER A 58 46.61 -34.82 11.79
N LYS A 59 46.23 -34.11 10.71
CA LYS A 59 46.75 -34.28 9.32
C LYS A 59 45.79 -33.68 8.28
N ALA A 60 46.26 -32.68 7.54
CA ALA A 60 45.94 -32.50 6.10
C ALA A 60 46.90 -33.44 5.30
N PRO A 61 46.65 -33.88 4.04
CA PRO A 61 46.25 -33.04 2.90
C PRO A 61 45.31 -33.65 1.81
N SER A 62 44.80 -32.75 0.96
CA SER A 62 44.51 -32.81 -0.50
C SER A 62 43.85 -34.04 -1.17
N SER A 63 42.75 -33.80 -1.91
CA SER A 63 42.72 -33.71 -3.40
C SER A 63 41.37 -34.10 -4.07
N LYS A 64 40.90 -33.24 -4.98
CA LYS A 64 40.09 -33.49 -6.22
C LYS A 64 38.65 -34.04 -6.03
N ALA A 65 37.60 -33.59 -6.73
CA ALA A 65 37.49 -33.03 -8.08
C ALA A 65 36.21 -32.14 -8.22
N PRO A 66 36.09 -31.32 -9.28
CA PRO A 66 34.97 -30.40 -9.49
C PRO A 66 33.85 -31.07 -10.29
N SER A 67 32.63 -31.12 -9.75
CA SER A 67 31.44 -31.52 -10.50
C SER A 67 30.56 -30.32 -10.81
N SER A 68 30.72 -29.85 -12.05
CA SER A 68 29.66 -29.41 -12.95
C SER A 68 28.58 -28.47 -12.38
N LYS A 69 28.80 -27.17 -12.63
CA LYS A 69 27.74 -26.15 -12.68
C LYS A 69 26.68 -26.60 -13.67
N ALA A 70 25.54 -27.09 -13.19
CA ALA A 70 24.30 -27.01 -13.95
C ALA A 70 23.98 -25.52 -14.12
N PRO A 71 23.67 -25.03 -15.35
CA PRO A 71 23.18 -23.67 -15.49
C PRO A 71 21.85 -23.58 -14.75
N SER A 72 21.87 -22.88 -13.62
CA SER A 72 20.66 -22.43 -12.95
C SER A 72 19.79 -21.73 -13.99
N PRO A 73 18.50 -22.09 -14.16
CA PRO A 73 17.62 -21.33 -15.03
C PRO A 73 17.61 -19.91 -14.49
N ARG A 74 18.22 -19.01 -15.25
CA ARG A 74 18.14 -17.57 -15.02
C ARG A 74 16.65 -17.28 -14.87
N PRO A 75 16.17 -16.62 -13.79
CA PRO A 75 14.79 -16.20 -13.74
C PRO A 75 14.60 -15.35 -14.99
N SER A 76 13.81 -15.87 -15.92
CA SER A 76 13.43 -15.15 -17.11
C SER A 76 12.83 -13.87 -16.58
N SER A 77 13.50 -12.74 -16.77
CA SER A 77 12.89 -11.43 -16.57
C SER A 77 11.59 -11.50 -17.36
N ALA A 78 10.49 -11.70 -16.64
CA ALA A 78 9.16 -11.68 -17.21
C ALA A 78 9.00 -10.25 -17.67
N GLN A 79 9.34 -10.04 -18.95
CA GLN A 79 9.12 -8.81 -19.65
C GLN A 79 7.65 -8.46 -19.42
N PRO A 80 7.32 -7.28 -18.87
CA PRO A 80 5.93 -6.94 -18.57
C PRO A 80 5.14 -7.02 -19.88
N SER A 81 4.23 -7.99 -19.97
CA SER A 81 3.56 -8.36 -21.22
C SER A 81 2.40 -7.45 -21.59
N VAL A 82 2.26 -6.27 -20.96
CA VAL A 82 1.24 -5.28 -21.32
C VAL A 82 1.84 -3.88 -21.19
N SER A 83 1.97 -3.21 -22.34
CA SER A 83 2.45 -1.84 -22.46
C SER A 83 1.35 -0.88 -22.06
N ALA A 84 1.21 -0.62 -20.77
CA ALA A 84 0.44 0.51 -20.28
C ALA A 84 1.36 1.58 -19.66
N ALA A 85 2.55 1.70 -20.26
CA ALA A 85 3.75 2.38 -19.76
C ALA A 85 3.57 3.86 -19.33
N ASP A 86 2.51 4.54 -19.79
CA ASP A 86 2.29 5.97 -19.51
C ASP A 86 0.88 6.29 -18.97
N GLY A 87 0.05 5.29 -18.65
CA GLY A 87 -1.26 5.51 -17.98
C GLY A 87 -2.28 6.32 -18.79
N ARG A 88 -1.99 6.55 -20.07
CA ARG A 88 -2.88 7.20 -21.04
C ARG A 88 -3.88 6.24 -21.65
N ASP A 89 -3.51 4.96 -21.75
CA ASP A 89 -4.41 3.89 -22.18
C ASP A 89 -4.93 3.13 -20.96
N VAL A 90 -5.89 3.73 -20.26
CA VAL A 90 -6.58 3.08 -19.14
C VAL A 90 -7.56 1.99 -19.60
N GLY A 91 -7.85 1.91 -20.90
CA GLY A 91 -8.65 0.84 -21.49
C GLY A 91 -7.98 -0.52 -21.32
N ALA A 92 -6.65 -0.55 -21.25
CA ALA A 92 -5.87 -1.75 -20.95
C ALA A 92 -6.21 -2.39 -19.59
N CYS A 93 -6.88 -1.67 -18.68
CA CYS A 93 -7.28 -2.18 -17.37
C CYS A 93 -8.72 -2.67 -17.29
N ALA A 94 -9.48 -2.65 -18.40
CA ALA A 94 -10.91 -2.95 -18.37
C ALA A 94 -11.23 -4.38 -17.88
N ASP A 95 -10.36 -5.34 -18.15
CA ASP A 95 -10.49 -6.74 -17.75
C ASP A 95 -10.04 -7.03 -16.31
N GLY A 96 -9.43 -6.05 -15.63
CA GLY A 96 -8.84 -6.20 -14.30
C GLY A 96 -7.42 -6.77 -14.31
N ASN A 97 -6.73 -6.81 -15.47
CA ASN A 97 -5.37 -7.34 -15.60
C ASN A 97 -4.46 -6.38 -16.36
N CYS A 98 -3.83 -5.46 -15.62
CA CYS A 98 -2.99 -4.44 -16.24
C CYS A 98 -1.88 -3.93 -15.31
N GLU A 99 -0.89 -3.26 -15.90
CA GLU A 99 0.09 -2.46 -15.19
C GLU A 99 0.27 -1.13 -15.92
N ILE A 100 -0.17 -0.03 -15.30
CA ILE A 100 -0.07 1.34 -15.85
C ILE A 100 0.85 2.22 -15.00
N ALA A 101 1.54 3.18 -15.61
CA ALA A 101 2.20 4.27 -14.89
C ALA A 101 1.39 5.56 -15.01
N VAL A 102 1.02 6.19 -13.90
CA VAL A 102 0.22 7.43 -13.92
C VAL A 102 1.05 8.60 -13.40
N THR A 103 0.86 9.78 -13.97
CA THR A 103 1.58 11.00 -13.58
C THR A 103 0.67 12.05 -12.92
N GLY A 104 -0.61 11.72 -12.75
CA GLY A 104 -1.63 12.64 -12.26
C GLY A 104 -2.96 11.94 -12.03
N PRO A 105 -4.00 12.70 -11.62
CA PRO A 105 -5.31 12.14 -11.37
C PRO A 105 -5.90 11.47 -12.61
N VAL A 106 -6.43 10.27 -12.43
CA VAL A 106 -7.08 9.49 -13.50
C VAL A 106 -8.20 8.66 -12.93
N THR A 107 -9.23 8.40 -13.71
CA THR A 107 -10.34 7.51 -13.32
C THR A 107 -10.68 6.57 -14.44
N PHE A 108 -10.83 5.29 -14.13
CA PHE A 108 -11.19 4.26 -15.10
C PHE A 108 -11.97 3.12 -14.46
N ARG A 109 -12.62 2.33 -15.31
CA ARG A 109 -13.40 1.16 -14.90
C ARG A 109 -12.63 -0.12 -15.18
N PHE A 110 -12.86 -1.13 -14.36
CA PHE A 110 -12.30 -2.47 -14.51
C PHE A 110 -13.31 -3.52 -14.02
N LYS A 111 -13.12 -4.78 -14.40
CA LYS A 111 -13.92 -5.90 -13.90
C LYS A 111 -13.55 -6.18 -12.43
N GLY A 112 -14.51 -6.03 -11.53
CA GLY A 112 -14.40 -6.40 -10.13
C GLY A 112 -15.11 -7.73 -9.81
N PRO A 113 -14.97 -8.23 -8.56
CA PRO A 113 -15.51 -9.54 -8.17
C PRO A 113 -17.05 -9.59 -8.14
N THR A 114 -17.72 -8.45 -8.02
CA THR A 114 -19.19 -8.32 -8.00
C THR A 114 -19.74 -7.57 -9.21
N GLY A 115 -18.96 -7.47 -10.28
CA GLY A 115 -19.27 -6.65 -11.45
C GLY A 115 -18.32 -5.45 -11.62
N PRO A 116 -18.68 -4.46 -12.45
CA PRO A 116 -17.80 -3.34 -12.75
C PRO A 116 -17.42 -2.54 -11.50
N ALA A 117 -16.13 -2.25 -11.37
CA ALA A 117 -15.57 -1.37 -10.34
C ALA A 117 -14.91 -0.15 -11.00
N THR A 118 -14.71 0.91 -10.23
CA THR A 118 -14.07 2.15 -10.67
C THR A 118 -12.89 2.45 -9.78
N LEU A 119 -11.70 2.63 -10.35
CA LEU A 119 -10.51 3.15 -9.68
C LEU A 119 -10.37 4.63 -10.04
N SER A 120 -10.27 5.48 -9.02
CA SER A 120 -9.99 6.90 -9.14
C SER A 120 -8.70 7.21 -8.42
N VAL A 121 -7.63 7.46 -9.15
CA VAL A 121 -6.42 8.07 -8.60
C VAL A 121 -6.69 9.54 -8.42
N THR A 122 -6.64 10.00 -7.17
CA THR A 122 -6.99 11.37 -6.78
C THR A 122 -5.78 12.26 -6.66
N GLU A 123 -4.62 11.69 -6.34
CA GLU A 123 -3.36 12.43 -6.21
C GLU A 123 -2.18 11.56 -6.65
N VAL A 124 -1.25 12.18 -7.37
CA VAL A 124 0.05 11.59 -7.72
C VAL A 124 1.10 12.67 -7.54
N GLY A 125 2.20 12.32 -6.90
CA GLY A 125 3.33 13.22 -6.71
C GLY A 125 4.60 12.44 -6.40
N PRO A 126 5.74 13.14 -6.25
CA PRO A 126 6.98 12.52 -5.83
C PRO A 126 6.76 11.74 -4.54
N ASN A 127 7.02 10.43 -4.59
CA ASN A 127 6.84 9.54 -3.46
C ASN A 127 5.41 9.49 -2.89
N LYS A 128 4.38 9.81 -3.69
CA LYS A 128 2.99 9.86 -3.23
C LYS A 128 1.99 9.37 -4.28
N VAL A 129 1.00 8.60 -3.82
CA VAL A 129 -0.19 8.24 -4.58
C VAL A 129 -1.38 8.09 -3.64
N GLU A 130 -2.53 8.64 -4.02
CA GLU A 130 -3.80 8.47 -3.32
C GLU A 130 -4.87 8.03 -4.32
N TYR A 131 -5.73 7.10 -3.91
CA TYR A 131 -6.79 6.59 -4.75
C TYR A 131 -8.02 6.15 -3.97
N THR A 132 -9.12 6.06 -4.70
CA THR A 132 -10.41 5.54 -4.25
C THR A 132 -10.87 4.45 -5.21
N ILE A 133 -11.42 3.39 -4.66
CA ILE A 133 -12.09 2.33 -5.43
C ILE A 133 -13.56 2.31 -5.07
N LYS A 134 -14.44 2.26 -6.06
CA LYS A 134 -15.87 2.04 -5.90
C LYS A 134 -16.28 0.73 -6.56
N SER A 135 -17.03 -0.10 -5.84
CA SER A 135 -17.61 -1.35 -6.35
C SER A 135 -19.03 -1.49 -5.80
N GLY A 136 -20.04 -1.47 -6.68
CA GLY A 136 -21.44 -1.42 -6.27
C GLY A 136 -21.71 -0.24 -5.32
N ASN A 137 -22.23 -0.53 -4.12
CA ASN A 137 -22.50 0.45 -3.06
C ASN A 137 -21.32 0.64 -2.08
N SER A 138 -20.20 -0.04 -2.30
CA SER A 138 -19.03 -0.03 -1.43
C SER A 138 -17.93 0.87 -1.98
N GLN A 139 -17.16 1.46 -1.07
CA GLN A 139 -16.00 2.28 -1.39
C GLN A 139 -14.81 1.91 -0.50
N SER A 140 -13.62 1.85 -1.10
CA SER A 140 -12.33 1.73 -0.43
C SER A 140 -11.46 2.92 -0.77
N GLN A 141 -10.63 3.35 0.17
CA GLN A 141 -9.59 4.36 -0.06
C GLN A 141 -8.24 3.73 0.26
N GLY A 142 -7.22 4.10 -0.50
CA GLY A 142 -5.87 3.62 -0.30
C GLY A 142 -4.86 4.60 -0.88
N GLY A 143 -3.61 4.45 -0.46
CA GLY A 143 -2.56 5.35 -0.86
C GLY A 143 -1.24 4.96 -0.21
N ALA A 144 -0.17 5.54 -0.73
CA ALA A 144 1.17 5.37 -0.21
C ALA A 144 1.88 6.71 -0.26
N SER A 145 2.65 7.00 0.79
CA SER A 145 3.38 8.26 0.93
C SER A 145 4.73 8.02 1.60
N GLY A 146 5.79 8.46 0.95
CA GLY A 146 7.18 8.24 1.35
C GLY A 146 7.99 7.49 0.28
N PRO A 147 9.33 7.57 0.32
CA PRO A 147 10.19 6.86 -0.62
C PRO A 147 10.00 5.34 -0.52
N GLY A 148 9.86 4.71 -1.69
CA GLY A 148 9.68 3.26 -1.80
C GLY A 148 8.51 2.76 -0.95
N GLN A 149 7.35 3.41 -1.04
CA GLN A 149 6.14 2.98 -0.35
C GLN A 149 5.15 2.40 -1.37
N SER A 150 4.36 1.44 -0.91
CA SER A 150 3.30 0.83 -1.72
C SER A 150 2.05 0.59 -0.89
N CYS A 151 0.92 0.45 -1.56
CA CYS A 151 -0.29 -0.04 -0.95
C CYS A 151 -0.94 -1.11 -1.82
N ILE A 152 -1.37 -2.20 -1.20
CA ILE A 152 -2.15 -3.25 -1.83
C ILE A 152 -3.58 -3.16 -1.29
N THR A 153 -4.54 -3.02 -2.19
CA THR A 153 -5.97 -3.20 -1.90
C THR A 153 -6.42 -4.54 -2.46
N VAL A 154 -7.06 -5.34 -1.62
CA VAL A 154 -7.74 -6.57 -2.04
C VAL A 154 -9.23 -6.26 -2.08
N LEU A 155 -9.84 -6.43 -3.25
CA LEU A 155 -11.29 -6.36 -3.44
C LEU A 155 -11.86 -7.77 -3.47
N ARG A 156 -12.94 -7.98 -2.71
CA ARG A 156 -13.73 -9.21 -2.69
C ARG A 156 -15.20 -8.89 -2.80
N SER A 157 -16.01 -9.91 -2.99
CA SER A 157 -17.46 -9.77 -3.10
C SER A 157 -18.14 -9.28 -1.81
N ASN A 158 -17.52 -9.51 -0.66
CA ASN A 158 -18.02 -9.10 0.66
C ASN A 158 -17.30 -7.88 1.26
N GLY A 159 -16.42 -7.22 0.51
CA GLY A 159 -15.73 -6.02 0.98
C GLY A 159 -14.34 -5.85 0.42
N SER A 160 -13.55 -4.99 1.07
CA SER A 160 -12.19 -4.66 0.66
C SER A 160 -11.27 -4.48 1.86
N GLY A 161 -9.99 -4.80 1.71
CA GLY A 161 -8.97 -4.54 2.72
C GLY A 161 -7.72 -3.91 2.09
N ASN A 162 -6.97 -3.14 2.89
CA ASN A 162 -5.81 -2.39 2.44
C ASN A 162 -4.60 -2.73 3.32
N SER A 163 -3.43 -2.86 2.70
CA SER A 163 -2.15 -3.04 3.39
C SER A 163 -1.14 -2.13 2.73
N CYS A 164 -0.75 -1.08 3.45
CA CYS A 164 0.19 -0.09 2.95
C CYS A 164 1.45 -0.06 3.80
N GLY A 165 2.60 0.18 3.18
CA GLY A 165 3.89 0.24 3.85
C GLY A 165 5.06 0.20 2.87
N GLY A 166 6.25 -0.04 3.41
CA GLY A 166 7.47 -0.11 2.60
C GLY A 166 7.33 -1.11 1.45
N GLN A 167 7.75 -0.69 0.27
CA GLN A 167 7.80 -1.50 -0.94
C GLN A 167 8.60 -2.76 -0.65
N GLY A 168 9.77 -2.71 0.00
CA GLY A 168 10.60 -3.91 0.22
C GLY A 168 10.73 -4.75 -1.06
N ASP A 169 10.62 -6.07 -0.94
CA ASP A 169 10.46 -7.00 -2.07
C ASP A 169 9.00 -7.08 -2.56
N ALA A 170 8.22 -6.00 -2.56
CA ALA A 170 6.81 -5.99 -2.99
C ALA A 170 6.74 -6.37 -4.46
N ALA A 171 6.76 -7.67 -4.67
CA ALA A 171 6.55 -8.33 -5.91
C ALA A 171 5.16 -7.94 -6.40
N ARG A 172 5.00 -8.03 -7.71
CA ARG A 172 3.70 -7.95 -8.33
C ARG A 172 2.75 -8.91 -7.58
N PRO A 173 1.56 -8.45 -7.16
CA PRO A 173 0.59 -9.32 -6.52
C PRO A 173 0.27 -10.50 -7.43
N SER A 174 0.19 -11.70 -6.86
CA SER A 174 -0.27 -12.88 -7.59
C SER A 174 -1.81 -12.89 -7.63
N PRO A 175 -2.42 -13.41 -8.72
CA PRO A 175 -3.87 -13.61 -8.77
C PRO A 175 -4.36 -14.41 -7.57
N GLN A 176 -5.54 -14.05 -7.06
CA GLN A 176 -6.22 -14.77 -5.98
C GLN A 176 -7.64 -15.11 -6.42
N PRO A 177 -8.17 -16.30 -6.06
CA PRO A 177 -9.55 -16.65 -6.35
C PRO A 177 -10.53 -15.62 -5.77
N ASP A 178 -11.56 -15.30 -6.56
CA ASP A 178 -12.66 -14.41 -6.18
C ASP A 178 -12.21 -13.01 -5.70
N ALA A 179 -11.05 -12.55 -6.15
CA ALA A 179 -10.46 -11.31 -5.71
C ALA A 179 -9.81 -10.53 -6.85
N VAL A 180 -9.81 -9.20 -6.69
CA VAL A 180 -9.00 -8.31 -7.51
C VAL A 180 -8.00 -7.62 -6.61
N LEU A 181 -6.71 -7.78 -6.92
CA LEU A 181 -5.61 -7.16 -6.20
C LEU A 181 -5.16 -5.92 -6.95
N ILE A 182 -5.13 -4.80 -6.25
CA ILE A 182 -4.70 -3.51 -6.78
C ILE A 182 -3.49 -3.07 -5.97
N GLN A 183 -2.33 -2.98 -6.61
CA GLN A 183 -1.11 -2.46 -6.00
C GLN A 183 -0.82 -1.07 -6.57
N ALA A 184 -0.62 -0.09 -5.70
CA ALA A 184 -0.13 1.23 -6.04
C ALA A 184 1.27 1.42 -5.45
N VAL A 185 2.20 1.91 -6.26
CA VAL A 185 3.62 2.06 -5.93
C VAL A 185 4.03 3.50 -6.17
N THR A 186 4.66 4.14 -5.18
CA THR A 186 5.18 5.50 -5.32
C THR A 186 6.55 5.50 -6.00
N ASN A 187 6.83 6.55 -6.78
CA ASN A 187 8.17 6.80 -7.33
C ASN A 187 8.62 8.24 -7.06
N GLU A 188 9.93 8.45 -6.99
CA GLU A 188 10.54 9.76 -6.74
C GLU A 188 10.30 10.76 -7.87
N ASN A 189 10.12 10.28 -9.11
CA ASN A 189 9.93 11.10 -10.30
C ASN A 189 8.52 11.71 -10.44
N GLY A 190 7.65 11.52 -9.45
CA GLY A 190 6.26 12.00 -9.52
C GLY A 190 5.33 11.12 -10.36
N THR A 191 5.70 9.87 -10.57
CA THR A 191 4.83 8.85 -11.19
C THR A 191 4.44 7.79 -10.17
N ALA A 192 3.30 7.15 -10.37
CA ALA A 192 2.89 5.98 -9.60
C ALA A 192 2.64 4.80 -10.53
N ILE A 193 3.08 3.61 -10.14
CA ILE A 193 2.72 2.38 -10.88
C ILE A 193 1.47 1.80 -10.23
N LEU A 194 0.43 1.58 -11.05
CA LEU A 194 -0.76 0.84 -10.66
C LEU A 194 -0.74 -0.53 -11.33
N ARG A 195 -0.91 -1.58 -10.53
CA ARG A 195 -1.04 -2.96 -11.00
C ARG A 195 -2.39 -3.49 -10.56
N ILE A 196 -3.16 -4.01 -11.49
CA ILE A 196 -4.44 -4.66 -11.22
C ILE A 196 -4.30 -6.10 -11.70
N VAL A 197 -4.65 -7.04 -10.83
CA VAL A 197 -4.57 -8.47 -11.11
C VAL A 197 -5.85 -9.14 -10.62
N SER A 198 -6.53 -9.83 -11.53
CA SER A 198 -7.68 -10.70 -11.28
C SER A 198 -7.35 -12.15 -11.64
N ASP A 199 -8.21 -13.10 -11.27
CA ASP A 199 -8.07 -14.53 -11.60
C ASP A 199 -8.43 -14.87 -13.06
#